data_AF-A0A7X7BJP6-F1
#
_entry.id   AF-A0A7X7BJP6-F1
#
_cell.length_a   1.000
_cell.length_b   1.000
_cell.length_c   1.000
_cell.angle_alpha   90.00
_cell.angle_beta   90.00
_cell.angle_gamma   90.00
#
_symmetry.space_group_name_H-M   'P 1'
#
loop_
_entity.id
_entity.type
_entity.pdbx_description
1 polymer ?
#
loop_
_entity_poly.entity_id
_entity_poly.type
_entity_poly.pdbx_seq_one_letter_code
_entity_poly.pdbx_strand_id
1 'polypeptide(L)'
;MIIPYIIIILGLFKLLYHHMGELRIPGLLYMIIITLMSFTTAIRYDAVKFIPYLLPLIGSLLFITSDTVLAIGLFKKEVKYGGVIVMFTYILAQTLITIGVTLS
;
A
#
# COMPACT_ATOMS: atom_id res chain seq x y z
N MET A 1 -15.81 -5.93 -3.06
CA MET A 1 -14.66 -5.38 -2.29
C MET A 1 -13.32 -5.44 -3.04
N ILE A 2 -13.07 -6.40 -3.94
CA ILE A 2 -11.76 -6.54 -4.62
C ILE A 2 -11.52 -5.54 -5.78
N ILE A 3 -12.59 -5.00 -6.37
CA ILE A 3 -12.52 -4.07 -7.52
C ILE A 3 -11.56 -2.87 -7.31
N PRO A 4 -11.63 -2.10 -6.20
CA PRO A 4 -10.70 -0.97 -5.98
C PRO A 4 -9.23 -1.40 -5.98
N TYR A 5 -8.94 -2.60 -5.47
CA TYR A 5 -7.58 -3.15 -5.42
C TYR A 5 -7.03 -3.50 -6.80
N ILE A 6 -7.87 -4.05 -7.67
CA ILE A 6 -7.50 -4.29 -9.08
C ILE A 6 -7.21 -2.97 -9.78
N ILE A 7 -8.01 -1.93 -9.52
CA ILE A 7 -7.79 -0.59 -10.08
C ILE A 7 -6.45 0.00 -9.61
N ILE A 8 -6.12 -0.16 -8.32
CA ILE A 8 -4.83 0.26 -7.77
C ILE A 8 -3.67 -0.45 -8.49
N ILE A 9 -3.70 -1.78 -8.57
CA ILE A 9 -2.61 -2.55 -9.22
C ILE A 9 -2.46 -2.13 -10.68
N LEU A 10 -3.56 -2.07 -11.45
CA LEU A 10 -3.51 -1.70 -12.86
C LEU A 10 -3.04 -0.25 -13.06
N GLY A 11 -3.49 0.66 -12.21
CA GLY A 11 -3.09 2.06 -12.23
C GLY A 11 -1.60 2.24 -11.95
N LEU A 12 -1.10 1.62 -10.88
CA LEU A 12 0.33 1.66 -10.51
C LEU A 12 1.20 0.97 -11.54
N PHE A 13 0.79 -0.20 -12.02
CA PHE A 13 1.53 -0.92 -13.05
C PHE A 13 1.61 -0.11 -14.34
N LYS A 14 0.50 0.45 -14.82
CA LYS A 14 0.49 1.32 -16.01
C LYS A 14 1.39 2.55 -15.83
N LEU A 15 1.39 3.15 -14.63
CA LEU A 15 2.21 4.32 -14.32
C LEU A 15 3.72 4.03 -14.41
N LEU A 16 4.14 2.82 -14.01
CA LEU A 16 5.55 2.43 -13.88
C LEU A 16 6.04 1.51 -15.01
N TYR A 17 5.15 0.93 -15.81
CA TYR A 17 5.43 -0.12 -16.80
C TYR A 17 6.63 0.17 -17.71
N HIS A 18 6.67 1.37 -18.29
CA HIS A 18 7.72 1.78 -19.22
C HIS A 18 9.07 2.01 -18.55
N HIS A 19 9.09 2.20 -17.23
CA HIS A 19 10.29 2.56 -16.48
C HIS A 19 10.92 1.38 -15.72
N MET A 20 10.20 0.27 -15.56
CA MET A 20 10.66 -0.88 -14.77
C MET A 20 11.68 -1.79 -15.47
N GLY A 21 11.83 -1.70 -16.80
CA GLY A 21 12.78 -2.55 -17.54
C GLY A 21 12.60 -4.06 -17.26
N GLU A 22 13.66 -4.71 -16.81
CA GLU A 22 13.66 -6.14 -16.44
C GLU A 22 12.91 -6.43 -15.13
N LEU A 23 12.72 -5.42 -14.27
CA LEU A 23 12.05 -5.54 -12.98
C LEU A 23 10.51 -5.49 -13.07
N ARG A 24 9.93 -5.58 -14.28
CA ARG A 24 8.47 -5.57 -14.48
C ARG A 24 7.74 -6.70 -13.77
N ILE A 25 8.24 -7.94 -13.89
CA ILE A 25 7.63 -9.11 -13.25
C ILE A 25 7.78 -9.02 -11.72
N PRO A 26 8.99 -8.80 -11.16
CA PRO A 26 9.16 -8.56 -9.73
C PRO A 26 8.31 -7.40 -9.20
N GLY A 27 8.24 -6.29 -9.94
CA GLY A 27 7.46 -5.10 -9.56
C GLY A 27 5.96 -5.36 -9.54
N LEU A 28 5.43 -6.11 -10.52
CA LEU A 28 4.03 -6.51 -10.53
C LEU A 28 3.70 -7.44 -9.36
N LEU A 29 4.55 -8.43 -9.08
CA LEU A 29 4.38 -9.31 -7.93
C LEU A 29 4.38 -8.53 -6.61
N TYR A 30 5.29 -7.56 -6.47
CA TYR A 30 5.32 -6.67 -5.32
C TYR A 30 4.01 -5.90 -5.14
N MET A 31 3.52 -5.27 -6.21
CA MET A 31 2.26 -4.54 -6.22
C MET A 31 1.07 -5.43 -5.87
N ILE A 32 1.05 -6.69 -6.30
CA ILE A 32 0.01 -7.65 -5.93
C ILE A 32 0.06 -7.96 -4.43
N ILE A 33 1.25 -8.27 -3.90
CA ILE A 33 1.44 -8.67 -2.49
C ILE A 33 1.01 -7.55 -1.54
N ILE A 34 1.47 -6.33 -1.77
CA ILE A 34 1.14 -5.18 -0.91
C ILE A 34 -0.34 -4.83 -0.95
N THR A 35 -0.95 -4.96 -2.14
CA THR A 35 -2.38 -4.72 -2.32
C THR A 35 -3.20 -5.82 -1.66
N LEU A 36 -2.75 -7.08 -1.72
CA LEU A 36 -3.38 -8.20 -1.04
C LEU A 36 -3.35 -8.02 0.48
N MET A 37 -2.25 -7.51 1.04
CA MET A 37 -2.17 -7.15 2.45
C MET A 37 -3.23 -6.10 2.83
N SER A 38 -3.44 -5.07 2.02
CA SER A 38 -4.53 -4.12 2.28
C SER A 38 -5.91 -4.76 2.13
N PHE A 39 -6.11 -5.65 1.17
CA PHE A 39 -7.35 -6.41 1.01
C PHE A 39 -7.68 -7.25 2.26
N THR A 40 -6.70 -7.87 2.92
CA THR A 40 -6.96 -8.63 4.16
C THR A 40 -7.46 -7.75 5.31
N THR A 41 -7.12 -6.46 5.32
CA THR A 41 -7.69 -5.51 6.29
C THR A 41 -9.14 -5.16 5.97
N ALA A 42 -9.49 -5.05 4.68
CA ALA A 42 -10.85 -4.73 4.26
C ALA A 42 -11.85 -5.86 4.53
N ILE A 43 -11.46 -7.12 4.36
CA ILE A 43 -12.36 -8.26 4.63
C ILE A 43 -12.72 -8.43 6.11
N ARG A 44 -12.02 -7.76 7.02
CA ARG A 44 -12.30 -7.78 8.47
C ARG A 44 -13.51 -6.93 8.87
N TYR A 45 -14.17 -6.25 7.93
CA TYR A 45 -15.28 -5.33 8.18
C TYR A 45 -16.37 -5.91 9.09
N ASP A 46 -16.79 -7.15 8.85
CA ASP A 46 -17.84 -7.83 9.63
C ASP A 46 -17.29 -8.72 10.76
N ALA A 47 -15.96 -8.83 10.89
CA ALA A 47 -15.31 -9.73 11.84
C ALA A 47 -14.94 -9.06 13.17
N VAL A 48 -14.80 -7.74 13.21
CA VAL A 48 -14.35 -6.99 14.38
C VAL A 48 -15.16 -5.71 14.58
N LYS A 49 -15.00 -5.05 15.73
CA LYS A 49 -15.62 -3.75 15.98
C LYS A 49 -15.11 -2.70 14.98
N PHE A 50 -15.89 -1.63 14.81
CA PHE A 50 -15.60 -0.57 13.83
C PHE A 50 -14.18 0.03 13.94
N ILE A 51 -13.72 0.35 15.15
CA ILE A 51 -12.38 0.96 15.36
C ILE A 51 -11.22 -0.01 15.05
N PRO A 52 -11.18 -1.24 15.60
CA PRO A 52 -10.19 -2.26 15.22
C PRO A 52 -10.15 -2.65 13.74
N TYR A 53 -11.26 -2.45 13.02
CA TYR A 53 -11.33 -2.59 11.55
C TYR A 53 -10.77 -1.36 10.82
N LEU A 54 -11.18 -0.16 11.24
CA LEU A 54 -10.89 1.07 10.50
C LEU A 54 -9.41 1.44 10.58
N LEU A 55 -8.77 1.24 11.73
CA LEU A 55 -7.36 1.57 11.95
C LEU A 55 -6.43 0.82 10.97
N PRO A 56 -6.48 -0.53 10.84
CA PRO A 56 -5.62 -1.24 9.90
C PRO A 56 -6.00 -0.99 8.44
N LEU A 57 -7.26 -0.66 8.14
CA LEU A 57 -7.66 -0.28 6.79
C LEU A 57 -7.00 1.03 6.37
N ILE A 58 -7.07 2.07 7.20
CA ILE A 58 -6.40 3.35 6.93
C ILE A 58 -4.88 3.15 6.88
N GLY A 59 -4.34 2.37 7.83
CA GLY A 59 -2.92 2.06 7.87
C GLY A 59 -2.44 1.33 6.60
N SER A 60 -3.18 0.35 6.09
CA SER A 60 -2.79 -0.38 4.88
C SER A 60 -2.86 0.47 3.61
N LEU A 61 -3.78 1.43 3.53
CA LEU A 61 -3.84 2.41 2.44
C LEU A 61 -2.66 3.39 2.48
N LEU A 62 -2.25 3.82 3.68
CA LEU A 62 -1.03 4.62 3.86
C LEU A 62 0.22 3.82 3.50
N PHE A 63 0.25 2.53 3.81
CA PHE A 63 1.33 1.62 3.43
C PHE A 63 1.46 1.54 1.90
N ILE A 64 0.36 1.29 1.18
CA ILE A 64 0.36 1.33 -0.31
C ILE A 64 0.84 2.68 -0.84
N THR A 65 0.46 3.78 -0.19
CA THR A 65 0.86 5.14 -0.58
C THR A 65 2.36 5.34 -0.41
N SER A 66 2.93 4.94 0.74
CA SER A 66 4.37 4.95 1.02
C SER A 66 5.14 4.23 -0.09
N ASP A 67 4.72 3.01 -0.41
CA ASP A 67 5.35 2.18 -1.42
C ASP A 67 5.18 2.68 -2.84
N THR A 68 4.06 3.33 -3.13
CA THR A 68 3.86 4.01 -4.41
C THR A 68 4.86 5.15 -4.58
N VAL A 69 5.07 5.96 -3.54
CA VAL A 69 6.06 7.05 -3.58
C VAL A 69 7.47 6.49 -3.75
N LEU A 70 7.80 5.42 -3.03
CA LEU A 70 9.08 4.73 -3.15
C LEU A 70 9.30 4.19 -4.57
N ALA A 71 8.31 3.51 -5.15
CA ALA A 71 8.39 2.95 -6.49
C ALA A 71 8.50 4.04 -7.58
N ILE A 72 7.81 5.18 -7.42
CA ILE A 72 7.98 6.33 -8.31
C ILE A 72 9.41 6.86 -8.22
N GLY A 73 9.96 6.99 -7.01
CA GLY A 73 11.34 7.40 -6.76
C GLY A 73 12.38 6.50 -7.42
N LEU A 74 12.15 5.18 -7.36
CA LEU A 74 13.07 4.17 -7.89
C LEU A 74 13.00 4.04 -9.42
N PHE A 75 11.80 4.04 -9.98
CA PHE A 75 11.62 3.69 -11.39
C PHE A 75 11.39 4.90 -12.28
N LYS A 76 10.63 5.90 -11.84
CA LYS A 76 10.13 6.96 -12.74
C LYS A 76 10.92 8.26 -12.65
N LYS A 77 10.99 8.85 -11.45
CA LYS A 77 11.67 10.12 -11.22
C LYS A 77 11.94 10.31 -9.73
N GLU A 78 13.00 11.05 -9.42
CA GLU A 78 13.28 11.45 -8.04
C GLU A 78 12.09 12.24 -7.45
N VAL A 79 11.74 11.89 -6.21
CA VAL A 79 10.69 12.57 -5.44
C VAL A 79 11.37 13.47 -4.43
N LYS A 80 11.12 14.78 -4.52
CA LYS A 80 11.61 15.76 -3.54
C LYS A 80 11.11 15.37 -2.14
N TYR A 81 12.03 15.26 -1.18
CA TYR A 81 11.75 14.76 0.17
C TYR A 81 11.19 13.33 0.22
N GLY A 82 11.42 12.51 -0.82
CA GLY A 82 10.84 11.17 -0.96
C GLY A 82 11.10 10.28 0.26
N GLY A 83 12.33 10.27 0.79
CA GLY A 83 12.65 9.50 2.00
C GLY A 83 11.83 9.90 3.22
N VAL A 84 11.60 11.21 3.43
CA VAL A 84 10.78 11.71 4.55
C VAL A 84 9.32 11.32 4.37
N ILE A 85 8.77 11.49 3.15
CA ILE A 85 7.38 11.13 2.83
C ILE A 85 7.15 9.64 3.04
N VAL A 86 8.04 8.81 2.51
CA VAL A 86 8.00 7.35 2.65
C VAL A 86 8.06 6.98 4.13
N MET A 87 9.05 7.45 4.88
CA MET A 87 9.19 7.06 6.29
C MET A 87 8.02 7.56 7.15
N PHE A 88 7.53 8.78 6.93
CA PHE A 88 6.40 9.30 7.67
C PHE A 88 5.12 8.49 7.42
N THR A 89 4.80 8.24 6.15
CA THR A 89 3.61 7.45 5.78
C THR A 89 3.73 6.00 6.21
N TYR A 90 4.93 5.41 6.13
CA TYR A 90 5.23 4.05 6.60
C TYR A 90 5.07 3.88 8.11
N ILE A 91 5.67 4.76 8.92
CA ILE A 91 5.57 4.67 10.39
C ILE A 91 4.12 4.85 10.83
N LEU A 92 3.41 5.81 10.23
CA LEU A 92 2.00 6.03 10.51
C LEU A 92 1.16 4.79 10.12
N ALA A 93 1.43 4.22 8.94
CA ALA A 93 0.77 3.00 8.48
C ALA A 93 0.94 1.84 9.47
N GLN A 94 2.18 1.55 9.87
CA GLN A 94 2.47 0.46 10.79
C GLN A 94 1.83 0.68 12.16
N THR A 95 1.90 1.90 12.68
CA THR A 95 1.30 2.24 13.97
C THR A 95 -0.20 1.97 13.96
N LEU A 96 -0.91 2.39 12.92
CA LEU A 96 -2.36 2.17 12.78
C LEU A 96 -2.71 0.68 12.61
N ILE A 97 -1.92 -0.05 11.80
CA ILE A 97 -2.10 -1.51 11.62
C ILE A 97 -1.91 -2.22 12.96
N THR A 98 -0.82 -1.96 13.67
CA THR A 98 -0.52 -2.60 14.95
C THR A 98 -1.60 -2.31 15.99
N ILE A 99 -1.96 -1.04 16.19
CA ILE A 99 -2.99 -0.67 17.19
C ILE A 99 -4.32 -1.34 16.84
N GLY A 100 -4.76 -1.28 15.58
CA GLY A 100 -6.03 -1.86 15.20
C GLY A 100 -6.08 -3.38 15.31
N VAL A 101 -4.98 -4.08 15.00
CA VAL A 101 -4.88 -5.53 15.20
C VAL A 101 -4.87 -5.90 16.68
N THR A 102 -4.18 -5.15 17.53
CA THR A 102 -4.13 -5.41 18.99
C THR A 102 -5.47 -5.14 19.68
N LEU A 103 -6.29 -4.22 19.16
CA LEU A 103 -7.63 -3.91 19.69
C LEU A 103 -8.74 -4.86 19.19
N SER A 104 -8.43 -5.78 18.28
CA SER A 104 -9.39 -6.64 17.59
C SER A 104 -9.97 -7.75 18.46
#